data_AF-A0AAN4KMH0-F1
#
_entry.id   AF-A0AAN4KMH0-F1
#
_cell.length_a   1.000
_cell.length_b   1.000
_cell.length_c   1.000
_cell.angle_alpha   90.00
_cell.angle_beta   90.00
_cell.angle_gamma   90.00
#
_symmetry.space_group_name_H-M   'P 1'
#
loop_
_entity.id
_entity.type
_entity.pdbx_description
1 polymer ?
#
loop_
_entity_poly.entity_id
_entity_poly.type
_entity_poly.pdbx_seq_one_letter_code
_entity_poly.pdbx_strand_id
1 'polypeptide(L)'
;MRSDVPVGAFLSGGIDSSIIASIAKEINPNLLTFSVGFEHRGFSEIDVAKETAEKLGLKNYSVLVKPQEFMDEFPKIMWHMDDPLADPAAVPLYFVAKEARKHVTVVLSGEGSDELFGGYNIYREPNSLKMFSYIPTPGKTVLKALSGALKEGFKGKSFLERGCTPIEERYYGNAKIFREKEKMKLMPSYSESVNYKDVTKPLYNEIKDYDDVSKMQYIDMYTWLRGDILLKADKMSTAHSLELRVPFLDKEVFDVASKIPTEFKIANRTTKAILREAVRGIVPDHVLDRKKLGFPVPIRHWLKDEMHDWALNIIKESKTEHLIDKEYVLNLLEAHCTDKADYSRKIWTVLAFMVWHQVYIEHKYDTNLFCEECREYNLV
;
A
#
# COMPACT_ATOMS: atom_id res chain seq x y z
N MET A 1 2.39 25.47 -0.44
CA MET A 1 3.78 25.33 -0.91
C MET A 1 4.70 26.43 -0.37
N ARG A 2 4.62 26.76 0.92
CA ARG A 2 5.56 27.72 1.51
C ARG A 2 6.90 27.01 1.72
N SER A 3 7.93 27.46 1.04
CA SER A 3 9.28 26.89 1.08
C SER A 3 10.26 27.92 0.55
N ASP A 4 11.40 28.08 1.24
CA ASP A 4 12.52 28.90 0.74
C ASP A 4 13.48 28.08 -0.14
N VAL A 5 13.17 26.79 -0.31
CA VAL A 5 13.95 25.80 -1.07
C VAL A 5 13.11 25.17 -2.20
N PRO A 6 13.74 24.62 -3.26
CA PRO A 6 13.03 24.04 -4.39
C PRO A 6 12.04 22.94 -3.98
N VAL A 7 10.82 23.01 -4.54
CA VAL A 7 9.73 22.07 -4.32
C VAL A 7 9.45 21.31 -5.61
N GLY A 8 9.30 19.98 -5.52
CA GLY A 8 8.81 19.12 -6.59
C GLY A 8 7.54 18.36 -6.19
N ALA A 9 7.10 17.44 -7.05
CA ALA A 9 5.98 16.55 -6.76
C ALA A 9 6.24 15.12 -7.27
N PHE A 10 5.81 14.13 -6.50
CA PHE A 10 5.70 12.78 -7.04
C PHE A 10 4.51 12.70 -7.99
N LEU A 11 4.74 12.13 -9.17
CA LEU A 11 3.74 11.95 -10.19
C LEU A 11 3.65 10.46 -10.54
N SER A 12 2.47 9.90 -10.30
CA SER A 12 2.15 8.52 -10.67
C SER A 12 1.13 8.51 -11.79
N GLY A 13 0.69 7.32 -12.18
CA GLY A 13 -0.38 7.17 -13.13
C GLY A 13 -1.78 7.46 -12.57
N GLY A 14 -1.87 7.81 -11.29
CA GLY A 14 -3.11 7.98 -10.54
C GLY A 14 -3.66 9.41 -10.54
N ILE A 15 -4.92 9.54 -10.14
CA ILE A 15 -5.59 10.84 -10.03
C ILE A 15 -5.02 11.71 -8.92
N ASP A 16 -4.59 11.12 -7.81
CA ASP A 16 -4.22 11.88 -6.61
C ASP A 16 -2.96 12.71 -6.82
N SER A 17 -1.89 12.07 -7.32
CA SER A 17 -0.64 12.75 -7.67
C SER A 17 -0.85 13.74 -8.83
N SER A 18 -1.74 13.43 -9.78
CA SER A 18 -2.11 14.33 -10.87
C SER A 18 -2.81 15.60 -10.38
N ILE A 19 -3.70 15.50 -9.39
CA ILE A 19 -4.35 16.65 -8.75
C ILE A 19 -3.29 17.53 -8.08
N ILE A 20 -2.40 16.91 -7.29
CA ILE A 20 -1.31 17.62 -6.62
C ILE A 20 -0.43 18.37 -7.62
N ALA A 21 0.01 17.70 -8.69
CA ALA A 21 0.85 18.32 -9.72
C ALA A 21 0.13 19.44 -10.47
N SER A 22 -1.15 19.26 -10.80
CA SER A 22 -1.95 20.26 -11.53
C SER A 22 -2.13 21.53 -10.70
N ILE A 23 -2.51 21.42 -9.43
CA ILE A 23 -2.67 22.56 -8.52
C ILE A 23 -1.31 23.19 -8.21
N ALA A 24 -0.28 22.38 -7.96
CA ALA A 24 1.04 22.90 -7.63
C ALA A 24 1.68 23.68 -8.80
N LYS A 25 1.39 23.29 -10.05
CA LYS A 25 1.82 24.03 -11.24
C LYS A 25 1.27 25.46 -11.29
N GLU A 26 0.04 25.69 -10.84
CA GLU A 26 -0.58 27.03 -10.90
C GLU A 26 0.20 28.06 -10.08
N ILE A 27 0.86 27.61 -9.01
CA ILE A 27 1.70 28.45 -8.15
C ILE A 27 3.17 28.39 -8.56
N ASN A 28 3.66 27.24 -9.03
CA ASN A 28 5.01 27.07 -9.59
C ASN A 28 4.96 26.45 -10.99
N PRO A 29 4.94 27.24 -12.07
CA PRO A 29 4.89 26.74 -13.44
C PRO A 29 6.08 25.86 -13.84
N ASN A 30 7.21 25.96 -13.14
CA ASN A 30 8.43 25.19 -13.38
C ASN A 30 8.58 23.99 -12.43
N LEU A 31 7.48 23.52 -11.84
CA LEU A 31 7.47 22.39 -10.91
C LEU A 31 8.13 21.16 -11.56
N LEU A 32 9.09 20.56 -10.85
CA LEU A 32 9.69 19.30 -11.25
C LEU A 32 8.85 18.15 -10.73
N THR A 33 8.60 17.15 -11.59
CA THR A 33 7.87 15.95 -11.23
C THR A 33 8.77 14.72 -11.29
N PHE A 34 8.51 13.75 -10.41
CA PHE A 34 9.30 12.53 -10.31
C PHE A 34 8.40 11.30 -10.33
N SER A 35 8.77 10.33 -11.14
CA SER A 35 8.03 9.08 -11.34
C SER A 35 8.98 7.91 -11.19
N VAL A 36 8.43 6.74 -10.91
CA VAL A 36 9.20 5.49 -10.92
C VAL A 36 8.35 4.37 -11.49
N GLY A 37 9.02 3.42 -12.12
CA GLY A 37 8.44 2.21 -12.65
C GLY A 37 9.44 1.07 -12.60
N PHE A 38 9.02 -0.07 -13.13
CA PHE A 38 9.80 -1.30 -13.11
C PHE A 38 10.12 -1.76 -14.51
N GLU A 39 11.24 -2.46 -14.68
CA GLU A 39 11.62 -3.14 -15.92
C GLU A 39 10.75 -4.39 -16.17
N HIS A 40 9.42 -4.21 -16.21
CA HIS A 40 8.46 -5.27 -16.49
C HIS A 40 7.24 -4.71 -17.26
N ARG A 41 6.90 -5.35 -18.39
CA ARG A 41 5.80 -4.89 -19.26
C ARG A 41 4.47 -4.93 -18.51
N GLY A 42 3.69 -3.85 -18.59
CA GLY A 42 2.35 -3.74 -17.99
C GLY A 42 2.33 -3.27 -16.52
N PHE A 43 3.49 -3.07 -15.90
CA PHE A 43 3.63 -2.61 -14.50
C PHE A 43 4.28 -1.22 -14.38
N SER A 44 4.62 -0.60 -15.51
CA SER A 44 5.22 0.74 -15.52
C SER A 44 4.15 1.83 -15.53
N GLU A 45 4.09 2.63 -14.46
CA GLU A 45 3.30 3.86 -14.42
C GLU A 45 3.98 5.03 -15.14
N ILE A 46 5.26 4.85 -15.54
CA ILE A 46 6.11 5.90 -16.14
C ILE A 46 5.45 6.51 -17.38
N ASP A 47 4.91 5.70 -18.29
CA ASP A 47 4.36 6.21 -19.55
C ASP A 47 3.20 7.18 -19.30
N VAL A 48 2.35 6.87 -18.31
CA VAL A 48 1.20 7.72 -18.00
C VAL A 48 1.59 8.92 -17.15
N ALA A 49 2.53 8.76 -16.22
CA ALA A 49 3.07 9.90 -15.49
C ALA A 49 3.75 10.88 -16.46
N LYS A 50 4.47 10.37 -17.47
CA LYS A 50 5.07 11.16 -18.54
C LYS A 50 4.03 11.85 -19.41
N GLU A 51 3.00 11.15 -19.88
CA GLU A 51 1.89 11.75 -20.63
C GLU A 51 1.21 12.87 -19.82
N THR A 52 1.01 12.64 -18.53
CA THR A 52 0.41 13.62 -17.62
C THR A 52 1.31 14.84 -17.45
N ALA A 53 2.61 14.65 -17.23
CA ALA A 53 3.57 15.74 -17.14
C ALA A 53 3.64 16.55 -18.44
N GLU A 54 3.65 15.89 -19.61
CA GLU A 54 3.65 16.54 -20.91
C GLU A 54 2.40 17.41 -21.13
N LYS A 55 1.20 16.90 -20.81
CA LYS A 55 -0.06 17.68 -20.87
C LYS A 55 -0.07 18.84 -19.88
N LEU A 56 0.58 18.67 -18.73
CA LEU A 56 0.79 19.74 -17.76
C LEU A 56 1.97 20.64 -18.13
N GLY A 57 2.74 20.38 -19.18
CA GLY A 57 3.93 21.18 -19.51
C GLY A 57 4.99 21.19 -18.39
N LEU A 58 5.06 20.13 -17.59
CA LEU A 58 6.00 19.97 -16.48
C LEU A 58 7.17 19.06 -16.88
N LYS A 59 8.36 19.34 -16.35
CA LYS A 59 9.51 18.45 -16.51
C LYS A 59 9.34 17.23 -15.61
N ASN A 60 9.53 16.03 -16.17
CA ASN A 60 9.45 14.78 -15.43
C ASN A 60 10.78 14.02 -15.46
N TYR A 61 11.22 13.55 -14.29
CA TYR A 61 12.31 12.61 -14.15
C TYR A 61 11.74 11.25 -13.76
N SER A 62 12.12 10.21 -14.49
CA SER A 62 11.62 8.86 -14.27
C SER A 62 12.75 7.91 -13.92
N VAL A 63 12.55 7.10 -12.89
CA VAL A 63 13.48 6.03 -12.49
C VAL A 63 12.89 4.68 -12.91
N LEU A 64 13.71 3.84 -13.54
CA LEU A 64 13.36 2.46 -13.84
C LEU A 64 14.12 1.55 -12.88
N VAL A 65 13.41 0.83 -12.01
CA VAL A 65 14.01 -0.08 -11.03
C VAL A 65 14.09 -1.49 -11.61
N LYS A 66 15.30 -2.05 -11.60
CA LYS A 66 15.56 -3.44 -12.00
C LYS A 66 15.39 -4.41 -10.83
N PRO A 67 15.09 -5.70 -11.09
CA PRO A 67 14.97 -6.71 -10.03
C PRO A 67 16.24 -6.81 -9.16
N GLN A 68 17.42 -6.73 -9.78
CA GLN A 68 18.69 -6.81 -9.05
C GLN A 68 18.89 -5.62 -8.10
N GLU A 69 18.70 -4.39 -8.60
CA GLU A 69 18.79 -3.18 -7.77
C GLU A 69 17.78 -3.21 -6.62
N PHE A 70 16.57 -3.72 -6.89
CA PHE A 70 15.54 -3.92 -5.89
C PHE A 70 16.03 -4.86 -4.77
N MET A 71 16.63 -6.00 -5.12
CA MET A 71 17.14 -7.00 -4.17
C MET A 71 18.33 -6.48 -3.36
N ASP A 72 19.24 -5.76 -4.02
CA ASP A 72 20.49 -5.27 -3.42
C ASP A 72 20.23 -4.15 -2.40
N GLU A 73 19.31 -3.23 -2.70
CA GLU A 73 18.98 -2.11 -1.81
C GLU A 73 17.98 -2.51 -0.70
N PHE A 74 17.32 -3.67 -0.81
CA PHE A 74 16.27 -4.07 0.13
C PHE A 74 16.72 -4.14 1.61
N PRO A 75 17.91 -4.69 1.95
CA PRO A 75 18.41 -4.66 3.33
C PRO A 75 18.59 -3.24 3.87
N LYS A 76 19.08 -2.32 3.03
CA LYS A 76 19.24 -0.90 3.40
C LYS A 76 17.89 -0.20 3.57
N ILE A 77 16.93 -0.53 2.71
CA ILE A 77 15.55 -0.06 2.83
C ILE A 77 14.92 -0.53 4.15
N MET A 78 15.11 -1.80 4.52
CA MET A 78 14.66 -2.32 5.82
C MET A 78 15.36 -1.63 6.99
N TRP A 79 16.65 -1.30 6.85
CA TRP A 79 17.39 -0.51 7.83
C TRP A 79 16.88 0.94 7.96
N HIS A 80 16.37 1.55 6.89
CA HIS A 80 15.69 2.85 7.02
C HIS A 80 14.27 2.73 7.58
N MET A 81 13.61 1.59 7.37
CA MET A 81 12.24 1.37 7.81
C MET A 81 12.12 1.25 9.34
N ASP A 82 13.15 0.71 10.01
CA ASP A 82 13.18 0.35 11.45
C ASP A 82 12.16 -0.71 11.90
N ASP A 83 11.05 -0.87 11.20
CA ASP A 83 9.97 -1.84 11.43
C ASP A 83 9.94 -2.87 10.28
N PRO A 84 9.61 -4.16 10.53
CA PRO A 84 9.40 -5.17 9.48
C PRO A 84 8.14 -4.93 8.61
N LEU A 85 7.92 -3.70 8.16
CA LEU A 85 6.82 -3.35 7.27
C LEU A 85 6.99 -4.03 5.91
N ALA A 86 6.01 -4.84 5.53
CA ALA A 86 6.07 -5.67 4.34
C ALA A 86 5.35 -5.09 3.12
N ASP A 87 5.29 -3.77 2.95
CA ASP A 87 4.74 -3.17 1.73
C ASP A 87 5.82 -3.08 0.63
N PRO A 88 5.67 -3.81 -0.50
CA PRO A 88 6.60 -3.70 -1.62
C PRO A 88 6.80 -2.27 -2.14
N ALA A 89 5.79 -1.39 -2.00
CA ALA A 89 5.81 -0.02 -2.48
C ALA A 89 6.83 0.87 -1.76
N ALA A 90 7.37 0.44 -0.60
CA ALA A 90 8.49 1.13 0.04
C ALA A 90 9.72 1.21 -0.87
N VAL A 91 9.99 0.15 -1.65
CA VAL A 91 11.19 0.07 -2.50
C VAL A 91 11.18 1.08 -3.64
N PRO A 92 10.16 1.15 -4.53
CA PRO A 92 10.16 2.17 -5.56
C PRO A 92 10.08 3.59 -4.98
N LEU A 93 9.44 3.77 -3.82
CA LEU A 93 9.41 5.06 -3.14
C LEU A 93 10.82 5.51 -2.72
N TYR A 94 11.64 4.60 -2.22
CA TYR A 94 13.06 4.87 -1.93
C TYR A 94 13.79 5.35 -3.19
N PHE A 95 13.63 4.64 -4.32
CA PHE A 95 14.27 5.02 -5.58
C PHE A 95 13.81 6.38 -6.14
N VAL A 96 12.51 6.67 -6.11
CA VAL A 96 12.00 7.97 -6.60
C VAL A 96 12.40 9.11 -5.67
N ALA A 97 12.48 8.87 -4.35
CA ALA A 97 13.01 9.84 -3.40
C ALA A 97 14.51 10.11 -3.63
N LYS A 98 15.31 9.06 -3.88
CA LYS A 98 16.73 9.16 -4.25
C LYS A 98 16.94 10.02 -5.50
N GLU A 99 16.08 9.86 -6.51
CA GLU A 99 16.14 10.70 -7.71
C GLU A 99 15.67 12.13 -7.43
N ALA A 100 14.55 12.32 -6.75
CA ALA A 100 14.03 13.64 -6.44
C ALA A 100 15.02 14.48 -5.64
N ARG A 101 15.73 13.87 -4.68
CA ARG A 101 16.72 14.56 -3.85
C ARG A 101 17.84 15.23 -4.66
N LYS A 102 18.17 14.72 -5.85
CA LYS A 102 19.18 15.32 -6.74
C LYS A 102 18.77 16.71 -7.25
N HIS A 103 17.48 17.05 -7.20
CA HIS A 103 16.93 18.26 -7.80
C HIS A 103 16.18 19.15 -6.81
N VAL A 104 15.56 18.57 -5.78
CA VAL A 104 14.73 19.28 -4.80
C VAL A 104 14.96 18.75 -3.38
N THR A 105 14.57 19.54 -2.38
CA THR A 105 14.61 19.15 -0.96
C THR A 105 13.23 18.89 -0.39
N VAL A 106 12.17 19.33 -1.07
CA VAL A 106 10.76 19.12 -0.69
C VAL A 106 10.00 18.50 -1.86
N VAL A 107 9.18 17.48 -1.58
CA VAL A 107 8.23 16.90 -2.55
C VAL A 107 6.81 16.87 -2.01
N LEU A 108 5.85 17.07 -2.90
CA LEU A 108 4.43 16.86 -2.63
C LEU A 108 4.00 15.46 -3.06
N SER A 109 3.18 14.80 -2.26
CA SER A 109 2.61 13.48 -2.53
C SER A 109 1.08 13.47 -2.40
N GLY A 110 0.45 12.52 -3.11
CA GLY A 110 -1.00 12.31 -3.12
C GLY A 110 -1.53 11.42 -1.99
N GLU A 111 -0.69 11.00 -1.04
CA GLU A 111 -1.09 10.10 0.05
C GLU A 111 -2.22 10.68 0.91
N GLY A 112 -3.07 9.78 1.43
CA GLY A 112 -4.25 10.13 2.24
C GLY A 112 -5.51 10.41 1.44
N SER A 113 -5.41 10.67 0.12
CA SER A 113 -6.60 10.90 -0.72
C SER A 113 -7.57 9.72 -0.71
N ASP A 114 -7.05 8.48 -0.69
CA ASP A 114 -7.88 7.29 -0.70
C ASP A 114 -8.72 7.11 0.55
N GLU A 115 -8.11 7.32 1.71
CA GLU A 115 -8.75 7.20 3.01
C GLU A 115 -9.77 8.30 3.22
N LEU A 116 -9.55 9.50 2.71
CA LEU A 116 -10.49 10.62 2.88
C LEU A 116 -11.67 10.57 1.90
N PHE A 117 -11.40 10.30 0.62
CA PHE A 117 -12.39 10.39 -0.46
C PHE A 117 -12.92 9.04 -0.95
N GLY A 118 -12.63 7.95 -0.24
CA GLY A 118 -13.17 6.63 -0.53
C GLY A 118 -12.59 6.03 -1.81
N GLY A 119 -11.26 5.88 -1.87
CA GLY A 119 -10.53 5.49 -3.08
C GLY A 119 -10.25 4.01 -3.28
N TYR A 120 -10.28 3.20 -2.22
CA TYR A 120 -10.06 1.76 -2.35
C TYR A 120 -11.29 1.04 -2.88
N ASN A 121 -11.08 0.12 -3.82
CA ASN A 121 -12.18 -0.67 -4.41
C ASN A 121 -12.96 -1.47 -3.36
N ILE A 122 -12.32 -1.85 -2.25
CA ILE A 122 -12.98 -2.57 -1.16
C ILE A 122 -14.10 -1.77 -0.51
N TYR A 123 -14.04 -0.43 -0.54
CA TYR A 123 -15.13 0.44 -0.02
C TYR A 123 -16.43 0.32 -0.80
N ARG A 124 -16.41 -0.31 -1.98
CA ARG A 124 -17.63 -0.64 -2.74
C ARG A 124 -18.31 -1.93 -2.27
N GLU A 125 -17.63 -2.70 -1.44
CA GLU A 125 -18.11 -4.00 -0.99
C GLU A 125 -19.41 -3.91 -0.18
N PRO A 126 -19.59 -2.99 0.80
CA PRO A 126 -20.85 -2.87 1.53
C PRO A 126 -22.04 -2.65 0.59
N ASN A 127 -21.89 -1.80 -0.43
CA ASN A 127 -22.92 -1.57 -1.45
C ASN A 127 -23.25 -2.84 -2.25
N SER A 128 -22.24 -3.68 -2.52
CA SER A 128 -22.41 -4.95 -3.23
C SER A 128 -23.08 -6.04 -2.37
N LEU A 129 -23.01 -5.90 -1.04
CA LEU A 129 -23.60 -6.80 -0.05
C LEU A 129 -24.91 -6.27 0.55
N LYS A 130 -25.44 -5.15 0.05
CA LYS A 130 -26.65 -4.49 0.58
C LYS A 130 -27.86 -5.44 0.67
N MET A 131 -27.97 -6.42 -0.21
CA MET A 131 -29.03 -7.44 -0.14
C MET A 131 -29.06 -8.21 1.19
N PHE A 132 -27.90 -8.42 1.83
CA PHE A 132 -27.82 -9.09 3.12
C PHE A 132 -28.29 -8.20 4.28
N SER A 133 -28.31 -6.87 4.16
CA SER A 133 -28.79 -6.01 5.24
C SER A 133 -30.29 -6.19 5.50
N TYR A 134 -31.06 -6.64 4.50
CA TYR A 134 -32.48 -6.97 4.64
C TYR A 134 -32.74 -8.34 5.31
N ILE A 135 -31.70 -9.16 5.53
CA ILE A 135 -31.84 -10.47 6.17
C ILE A 135 -31.71 -10.29 7.68
N PRO A 136 -32.73 -10.71 8.49
CA PRO A 136 -32.64 -10.67 9.94
C PRO A 136 -31.46 -11.49 10.48
N THR A 137 -30.92 -11.10 11.64
CA THR A 137 -29.75 -11.75 12.27
C THR A 137 -29.85 -13.28 12.36
N PRO A 138 -30.98 -13.89 12.77
CA PRO A 138 -31.10 -15.35 12.79
C PRO A 138 -30.90 -16.00 11.41
N GLY A 139 -31.41 -15.36 10.35
CA GLY A 139 -31.23 -15.82 8.97
C GLY A 139 -29.77 -15.73 8.52
N LYS A 140 -29.07 -14.65 8.90
CA LYS A 140 -27.62 -14.52 8.66
C LYS A 140 -26.82 -15.62 9.36
N THR A 141 -27.16 -15.96 10.60
CA THR A 141 -26.48 -17.03 11.36
C THR A 141 -26.63 -18.38 10.66
N VAL A 142 -27.83 -18.72 10.17
CA VAL A 142 -28.07 -19.95 9.40
C VAL A 142 -27.28 -19.96 8.09
N LEU A 143 -27.33 -18.86 7.32
CA LEU A 143 -26.57 -18.75 6.07
C LEU A 143 -25.05 -18.84 6.30
N LYS A 144 -24.55 -18.25 7.38
CA LYS A 144 -23.15 -18.36 7.81
C LYS A 144 -22.79 -19.81 8.15
N ALA A 145 -23.61 -20.51 8.92
CA ALA A 145 -23.38 -21.94 9.23
C ALA A 145 -23.36 -22.81 7.97
N LEU A 146 -24.31 -22.60 7.05
CA LEU A 146 -24.37 -23.30 5.76
C LEU A 146 -23.13 -23.02 4.90
N SER A 147 -22.66 -21.76 4.87
CA SER A 147 -21.42 -21.41 4.16
C SER A 147 -20.18 -22.11 4.74
N GLY A 148 -20.15 -22.31 6.07
CA GLY A 148 -19.08 -23.05 6.75
C GLY A 148 -18.99 -24.53 6.33
N ALA A 149 -20.12 -25.14 5.97
CA ALA A 149 -20.19 -26.51 5.46
C ALA A 149 -19.77 -26.65 3.98
N LEU A 150 -19.74 -25.54 3.22
CA LEU A 150 -19.27 -25.56 1.83
C LEU A 150 -17.75 -25.76 1.78
N LYS A 151 -17.27 -26.53 0.79
CA LYS A 151 -15.82 -26.69 0.56
C LYS A 151 -15.15 -25.36 0.24
N GLU A 152 -13.89 -25.20 0.65
CA GLU A 152 -13.08 -24.07 0.22
C GLU A 152 -12.99 -24.05 -1.33
N GLY A 153 -13.12 -22.87 -1.93
CA GLY A 153 -13.15 -22.70 -3.39
C GLY A 153 -14.54 -22.79 -4.04
N PHE A 154 -15.60 -23.14 -3.31
CA PHE A 154 -16.96 -23.15 -3.87
C PHE A 154 -17.42 -21.73 -4.23
N LYS A 155 -17.92 -21.53 -5.46
CA LYS A 155 -18.40 -20.22 -5.94
C LYS A 155 -19.53 -19.71 -5.05
N GLY A 156 -19.39 -18.50 -4.51
CA GLY A 156 -20.38 -17.88 -3.64
C GLY A 156 -20.18 -18.09 -2.14
N LYS A 157 -19.35 -19.06 -1.69
CA LYS A 157 -19.05 -19.26 -0.26
C LYS A 157 -18.54 -17.98 0.41
N SER A 158 -17.50 -17.38 -0.17
CA SER A 158 -16.91 -16.13 0.35
C SER A 158 -17.87 -14.94 0.26
N PHE A 159 -18.82 -14.94 -0.68
CA PHE A 159 -19.83 -13.89 -0.78
C PHE A 159 -20.85 -14.00 0.37
N LEU A 160 -21.33 -15.21 0.67
CA LEU A 160 -22.21 -15.49 1.81
C LEU A 160 -21.53 -15.20 3.15
N GLU A 161 -20.30 -15.68 3.35
CA GLU A 161 -19.52 -15.44 4.58
C GLU A 161 -19.38 -13.94 4.87
N ARG A 162 -19.05 -13.14 3.85
CA ARG A 162 -18.88 -11.68 3.99
C ARG A 162 -20.21 -10.97 4.20
N GLY A 163 -21.27 -11.35 3.48
CA GLY A 163 -22.59 -10.76 3.64
C GLY A 163 -23.25 -11.06 5.00
N CYS A 164 -22.93 -12.19 5.60
CA CYS A 164 -23.50 -12.62 6.89
C CYS A 164 -22.62 -12.29 8.11
N THR A 165 -21.45 -11.69 7.90
CA THR A 165 -20.53 -11.32 8.98
C THR A 165 -20.47 -9.79 9.10
N PRO A 166 -20.70 -9.21 10.29
CA PRO A 166 -20.58 -7.77 10.50
C PRO A 166 -19.22 -7.22 10.07
N ILE A 167 -19.17 -5.96 9.64
CA ILE A 167 -17.94 -5.36 9.11
C ILE A 167 -16.82 -5.37 10.15
N GLU A 168 -17.15 -5.11 11.42
CA GLU A 168 -16.26 -5.11 12.58
C GLU A 168 -15.62 -6.47 12.87
N GLU A 169 -16.21 -7.56 12.41
CA GLU A 169 -15.69 -8.90 12.59
C GLU A 169 -14.79 -9.38 11.43
N ARG A 170 -14.76 -8.65 10.31
CA ARG A 170 -14.11 -9.13 9.07
C ARG A 170 -13.18 -8.13 8.40
N TYR A 171 -13.36 -6.83 8.66
CA TYR A 171 -12.53 -5.77 8.09
C TYR A 171 -11.56 -5.22 9.13
N TYR A 172 -10.28 -5.24 8.80
CA TYR A 172 -9.18 -4.75 9.63
C TYR A 172 -8.07 -4.15 8.76
N GLY A 173 -8.45 -3.66 7.57
CA GLY A 173 -7.55 -3.09 6.58
C GLY A 173 -7.46 -3.88 5.28
N ASN A 174 -6.76 -3.28 4.30
CA ASN A 174 -6.60 -3.81 2.94
C ASN A 174 -5.66 -5.02 2.83
N ALA A 175 -4.83 -5.29 3.85
CA ALA A 175 -3.81 -6.34 3.83
C ALA A 175 -4.14 -7.55 4.72
N LYS A 176 -5.11 -8.37 4.29
CA LYS A 176 -5.33 -9.70 4.87
C LYS A 176 -4.38 -10.73 4.23
N ILE A 177 -3.15 -10.81 4.75
CA ILE A 177 -2.09 -11.67 4.19
C ILE A 177 -2.26 -13.15 4.60
N PHE A 178 -2.23 -13.44 5.90
CA PHE A 178 -2.42 -14.77 6.45
C PHE A 178 -3.71 -14.86 7.28
N ARG A 179 -4.47 -15.93 7.10
CA ARG A 179 -5.60 -16.29 7.96
C ARG A 179 -5.09 -17.02 9.21
N GLU A 180 -5.88 -17.07 10.28
CA GLU A 180 -5.49 -17.71 11.55
C GLU A 180 -5.00 -19.16 11.37
N LYS A 181 -5.70 -19.98 10.58
CA LYS A 181 -5.26 -21.36 10.26
C LYS A 181 -3.91 -21.43 9.54
N GLU A 182 -3.54 -20.39 8.81
CA GLU A 182 -2.28 -20.31 8.09
C GLU A 182 -1.17 -19.80 9.00
N LYS A 183 -1.48 -18.87 9.92
CA LYS A 183 -0.57 -18.45 10.99
C LYS A 183 -0.17 -19.62 11.89
N MET A 184 -1.11 -20.51 12.22
CA MET A 184 -0.82 -21.75 12.98
C MET A 184 0.20 -22.66 12.30
N LYS A 185 0.24 -22.65 10.95
CA LYS A 185 1.23 -23.42 10.17
C LYS A 185 2.54 -22.67 10.00
N LEU A 186 2.46 -21.34 9.91
CA LEU A 186 3.61 -20.47 9.68
C LEU A 186 4.42 -20.23 10.95
N MET A 187 3.78 -20.10 12.11
CA MET A 187 4.41 -19.61 13.34
C MET A 187 4.39 -20.70 14.42
N PRO A 188 5.55 -21.26 14.80
CA PRO A 188 5.64 -22.23 15.90
C PRO A 188 5.14 -21.68 17.24
N SER A 189 5.28 -20.38 17.46
CA SER A 189 4.86 -19.65 18.67
C SER A 189 3.47 -19.02 18.56
N TYR A 190 2.65 -19.43 17.59
CA TYR A 190 1.29 -18.90 17.41
C TYR A 190 0.45 -19.05 18.69
N SER A 191 -0.21 -17.97 19.10
CA SER A 191 -1.18 -17.98 20.19
C SER A 191 -2.52 -17.42 19.73
N GLU A 192 -3.60 -18.17 19.99
CA GLU A 192 -4.97 -17.70 19.76
C GLU A 192 -5.36 -16.52 20.65
N SER A 193 -4.61 -16.28 21.73
CA SER A 193 -4.84 -15.15 22.64
C SER A 193 -4.48 -13.79 22.04
N VAL A 194 -3.75 -13.76 20.92
CA VAL A 194 -3.35 -12.52 20.24
C VAL A 194 -4.12 -12.42 18.94
N ASN A 195 -5.04 -11.45 18.85
CA ASN A 195 -5.93 -11.30 17.71
C ASN A 195 -5.86 -9.88 17.13
N TYR A 196 -6.03 -9.76 15.82
CA TYR A 196 -6.13 -8.43 15.18
C TYR A 196 -7.30 -7.60 15.76
N LYS A 197 -8.33 -8.25 16.30
CA LYS A 197 -9.44 -7.60 16.99
C LYS A 197 -9.03 -6.86 18.25
N ASP A 198 -7.90 -7.21 18.88
CA ASP A 198 -7.39 -6.48 20.04
C ASP A 198 -7.03 -5.04 19.65
N VAL A 199 -6.61 -4.83 18.40
CA VAL A 199 -6.32 -3.51 17.83
C VAL A 199 -7.59 -2.83 17.30
N THR A 200 -8.46 -3.54 16.57
CA THR A 200 -9.59 -2.90 15.89
C THR A 200 -10.83 -2.71 16.75
N LYS A 201 -11.05 -3.54 17.77
CA LYS A 201 -12.27 -3.48 18.61
C LYS A 201 -12.44 -2.16 19.35
N PRO A 202 -11.40 -1.55 19.98
CA PRO A 202 -11.53 -0.23 20.57
C PRO A 202 -11.96 0.83 19.56
N LEU A 203 -11.35 0.84 18.36
CA LEU A 203 -11.68 1.79 17.30
C LEU A 203 -13.12 1.63 16.81
N TYR A 204 -13.59 0.40 16.58
CA TYR A 204 -14.97 0.14 16.19
C TYR A 204 -15.99 0.57 17.25
N ASN A 205 -15.61 0.56 18.53
CA ASN A 205 -16.50 1.02 19.60
C ASN A 205 -16.75 2.53 19.57
N GLU A 206 -15.84 3.32 19.01
CA GLU A 206 -15.97 4.78 18.87
C GLU A 206 -16.93 5.19 17.74
N ILE A 207 -17.12 4.31 16.75
CA ILE A 207 -17.83 4.58 15.50
C ILE A 207 -19.01 3.63 15.25
N LYS A 208 -19.64 3.12 16.31
CA LYS A 208 -20.70 2.10 16.21
C LYS A 208 -21.84 2.52 15.28
N ASP A 209 -22.18 3.80 15.30
CA ASP A 209 -23.31 4.39 14.57
C ASP A 209 -22.95 4.81 13.14
N TYR A 210 -21.68 4.66 12.72
CA TYR A 210 -21.25 5.00 11.37
C TYR A 210 -21.73 3.94 10.37
N ASP A 211 -21.93 4.35 9.12
CA ASP A 211 -22.16 3.40 8.03
C ASP A 211 -20.91 2.54 7.75
N ASP A 212 -21.09 1.39 7.11
CA ASP A 212 -20.02 0.42 6.90
C ASP A 212 -18.82 0.99 6.14
N VAL A 213 -19.02 1.90 5.17
CA VAL A 213 -17.90 2.50 4.43
C VAL A 213 -17.14 3.47 5.31
N SER A 214 -17.85 4.35 6.04
CA SER A 214 -17.23 5.26 7.00
C SER A 214 -16.47 4.50 8.10
N LYS A 215 -16.98 3.34 8.54
CA LYS A 215 -16.27 2.45 9.45
C LYS A 215 -14.95 1.95 8.86
N MET A 216 -14.98 1.48 7.62
CA MET A 216 -13.78 1.02 6.92
C MET A 216 -12.74 2.14 6.76
N GLN A 217 -13.18 3.35 6.36
CA GLN A 217 -12.31 4.52 6.25
C GLN A 217 -11.70 4.90 7.59
N TYR A 218 -12.48 4.88 8.68
CA TYR A 218 -11.97 5.16 10.03
C TYR A 218 -10.91 4.15 10.46
N ILE A 219 -11.17 2.85 10.29
CA ILE A 219 -10.17 1.82 10.61
C ILE A 219 -8.90 2.03 9.79
N ASP A 220 -9.02 2.25 8.48
CA ASP A 220 -7.84 2.48 7.63
C ASP A 220 -7.07 3.74 8.05
N MET A 221 -7.74 4.85 8.39
CA MET A 221 -7.06 6.05 8.88
C MET A 221 -6.27 5.82 10.18
N TYR A 222 -6.70 4.90 11.04
CA TYR A 222 -6.07 4.64 12.33
C TYR A 222 -5.06 3.49 12.31
N THR A 223 -5.18 2.54 11.38
CA THR A 223 -4.28 1.39 11.28
C THR A 223 -3.42 1.43 10.02
N TRP A 224 -4.03 1.59 8.86
CA TRP A 224 -3.39 1.47 7.55
C TRP A 224 -2.63 2.74 7.14
N LEU A 225 -3.29 3.90 7.14
CA LEU A 225 -2.69 5.17 6.76
C LEU A 225 -1.47 5.50 7.63
N ARG A 226 -1.61 5.35 8.95
CA ARG A 226 -0.53 5.64 9.90
C ARG A 226 0.55 4.56 9.93
N GLY A 227 0.16 3.29 9.94
CA GLY A 227 1.07 2.16 10.14
C GLY A 227 1.75 1.65 8.88
N ASP A 228 1.25 2.00 7.69
CA ASP A 228 1.79 1.53 6.41
C ASP A 228 2.10 2.71 5.48
N ILE A 229 1.07 3.45 5.08
CA ILE A 229 1.17 4.46 4.01
C ILE A 229 2.12 5.62 4.40
N LEU A 230 1.86 6.27 5.54
CA LEU A 230 2.66 7.41 6.00
C LEU A 230 4.01 6.96 6.55
N LEU A 231 4.08 5.79 7.18
CA LEU A 231 5.35 5.24 7.68
C LEU A 231 6.34 5.06 6.55
N LYS A 232 5.97 4.34 5.48
CA LYS A 232 6.87 4.17 4.33
C LYS A 232 7.11 5.49 3.61
N ALA A 233 6.09 6.35 3.48
CA ALA A 233 6.23 7.68 2.86
C ALA A 233 7.36 8.47 3.51
N ASP A 234 7.31 8.58 4.84
CA ASP A 234 8.25 9.33 5.66
C ASP A 234 9.65 8.69 5.71
N LYS A 235 9.73 7.38 5.99
CA LYS A 235 11.01 6.68 6.09
C LYS A 235 11.79 6.68 4.78
N MET A 236 11.12 6.42 3.66
CA MET A 236 11.78 6.32 2.36
C MET A 236 12.19 7.68 1.80
N SER A 237 11.45 8.76 2.10
CA SER A 237 11.88 10.11 1.74
C SER A 237 13.03 10.59 2.63
N THR A 238 12.94 10.35 3.94
CA THR A 238 13.95 10.77 4.92
C THR A 238 15.26 10.01 4.75
N ALA A 239 15.23 8.77 4.24
CA ALA A 239 16.43 8.02 3.83
C ALA A 239 17.34 8.82 2.87
N HIS A 240 16.76 9.77 2.13
CA HIS A 240 17.46 10.65 1.21
C HIS A 240 17.37 12.13 1.62
N SER A 241 17.11 12.45 2.89
CA SER A 241 16.96 13.82 3.38
C SER A 241 15.97 14.65 2.55
N LEU A 242 14.88 14.03 2.11
CA LEU A 242 13.83 14.64 1.31
C LEU A 242 12.57 14.84 2.18
N GLU A 243 12.13 16.08 2.33
CA GLU A 243 10.90 16.39 3.07
C GLU A 243 9.69 16.05 2.18
N LEU A 244 8.85 15.13 2.64
CA LEU A 244 7.61 14.76 1.95
C LEU A 244 6.42 15.45 2.61
N ARG A 245 5.60 16.13 1.81
CA ARG A 245 4.36 16.79 2.25
C ARG A 245 3.15 16.12 1.59
N VAL A 246 2.07 15.98 2.35
CA VAL A 246 0.84 15.29 1.96
C VAL A 246 -0.37 16.23 2.00
N PRO A 247 -0.58 17.09 1.00
CA PRO A 247 -1.61 18.13 1.06
C PRO A 247 -3.04 17.61 1.27
N PHE A 248 -3.33 16.37 0.87
CA PHE A 248 -4.65 15.76 1.14
C PHE A 248 -4.94 15.59 2.64
N LEU A 249 -3.92 15.46 3.48
CA LEU A 249 -4.09 15.34 4.94
C LEU A 249 -4.06 16.68 5.68
N ASP A 250 -4.13 17.79 4.94
CA ASP A 250 -4.36 19.10 5.55
C ASP A 250 -5.70 19.12 6.33
N LYS A 251 -5.74 19.86 7.44
CA LYS A 251 -6.91 19.91 8.33
C LYS A 251 -8.14 20.49 7.63
N GLU A 252 -7.96 21.46 6.73
CA GLU A 252 -9.07 22.07 5.99
C GLU A 252 -9.61 21.10 4.93
N VAL A 253 -8.71 20.35 4.27
CA VAL A 253 -9.12 19.28 3.34
C VAL A 253 -9.88 18.18 4.09
N PHE A 254 -9.40 17.80 5.28
CA PHE A 254 -10.08 16.83 6.13
C PHE A 254 -11.45 17.33 6.61
N ASP A 255 -11.56 18.59 7.04
CA ASP A 255 -12.82 19.18 7.50
C ASP A 255 -13.90 19.11 6.39
N VAL A 256 -13.52 19.40 5.14
CA VAL A 256 -14.42 19.22 3.98
C VAL A 256 -14.70 17.73 3.75
N ALA A 257 -13.67 16.89 3.64
CA ALA A 257 -13.82 15.48 3.28
C ALA A 257 -14.66 14.68 4.31
N SER A 258 -14.56 15.03 5.59
CA SER A 258 -15.29 14.39 6.70
C SER A 258 -16.80 14.65 6.66
N LYS A 259 -17.23 15.76 6.04
CA LYS A 259 -18.64 16.15 5.92
C LYS A 259 -19.32 15.59 4.68
N ILE A 260 -18.55 15.05 3.73
CA ILE A 260 -19.10 14.50 2.48
C ILE A 260 -19.80 13.15 2.78
N PRO A 261 -21.09 13.01 2.46
CA PRO A 261 -21.79 11.72 2.58
C PRO A 261 -21.18 10.62 1.72
N THR A 262 -21.21 9.39 2.23
CA THR A 262 -20.61 8.20 1.58
C THR A 262 -21.10 7.98 0.15
N GLU A 263 -22.36 8.28 -0.15
CA GLU A 263 -22.97 8.13 -1.48
C GLU A 263 -22.32 9.02 -2.55
N PHE A 264 -21.69 10.13 -2.17
CA PHE A 264 -20.94 10.99 -3.09
C PHE A 264 -19.50 10.53 -3.26
N LYS A 265 -18.92 9.86 -2.26
CA LYS A 265 -17.58 9.26 -2.36
C LYS A 265 -17.60 8.02 -3.24
N ILE A 266 -18.60 7.15 -3.03
CA ILE A 266 -18.78 5.87 -3.71
C ILE A 266 -20.07 5.88 -4.56
N ALA A 267 -20.02 6.57 -5.69
CA ALA A 267 -21.15 6.70 -6.62
C ALA A 267 -20.88 5.99 -7.96
N ASN A 268 -21.93 5.74 -8.76
CA ASN A 268 -21.82 5.36 -10.18
C ASN A 268 -20.84 4.21 -10.48
N ARG A 269 -20.76 3.22 -9.58
CA ARG A 269 -19.82 2.08 -9.67
C ARG A 269 -18.34 2.49 -9.70
N THR A 270 -18.00 3.70 -9.23
CA THR A 270 -16.64 4.20 -9.11
C THR A 270 -16.31 4.60 -7.67
N THR A 271 -15.02 4.79 -7.41
CA THR A 271 -14.47 5.35 -6.16
C THR A 271 -14.06 6.80 -6.39
N LYS A 272 -13.97 7.59 -5.32
CA LYS A 272 -13.60 9.02 -5.41
C LYS A 272 -14.51 9.81 -6.36
N ALA A 273 -15.79 9.47 -6.45
CA ALA A 273 -16.67 10.03 -7.48
C ALA A 273 -16.76 11.56 -7.36
N ILE A 274 -17.00 12.08 -6.15
CA ILE A 274 -17.01 13.52 -5.88
C ILE A 274 -15.67 14.21 -6.17
N LEU A 275 -14.53 13.58 -5.84
CA LEU A 275 -13.22 14.16 -6.08
C LEU A 275 -12.93 14.24 -7.58
N ARG A 276 -13.26 13.19 -8.34
CA ARG A 276 -13.15 13.16 -9.81
C ARG A 276 -13.98 14.27 -10.44
N GLU A 277 -15.18 14.51 -9.93
CA GLU A 277 -16.04 15.58 -10.45
C GLU A 277 -15.49 16.97 -10.09
N ALA A 278 -15.03 17.16 -8.84
CA ALA A 278 -14.47 18.42 -8.37
C ALA A 278 -13.21 18.85 -9.14
N VAL A 279 -12.43 17.90 -9.66
CA VAL A 279 -11.18 18.19 -10.38
C VAL A 279 -11.32 18.10 -11.90
N ARG A 280 -12.56 17.95 -12.41
CA ARG A 280 -12.83 17.96 -13.85
C ARG A 280 -12.42 19.31 -14.44
N GLY A 281 -11.60 19.28 -15.50
CA GLY A 281 -11.04 20.48 -16.13
C GLY A 281 -9.83 21.07 -15.41
N ILE A 282 -9.44 20.55 -14.23
CA ILE A 282 -8.20 20.90 -13.53
C ILE A 282 -7.10 19.90 -13.92
N VAL A 283 -7.40 18.61 -13.88
CA VAL A 283 -6.49 17.55 -14.31
C VAL A 283 -6.75 17.14 -15.77
N PRO A 284 -5.75 16.59 -16.49
CA PRO A 284 -5.97 16.04 -17.82
C PRO A 284 -7.04 14.93 -17.85
N ASP A 285 -7.92 14.96 -18.86
CA ASP A 285 -9.09 14.07 -18.95
C ASP A 285 -8.75 12.57 -18.89
N HIS A 286 -7.61 12.15 -19.46
CA HIS A 286 -7.19 10.73 -19.46
C HIS A 286 -6.96 10.17 -18.05
N VAL A 287 -6.73 11.03 -17.06
CA VAL A 287 -6.56 10.66 -15.65
C VAL A 287 -7.92 10.38 -14.99
N LEU A 288 -8.98 11.09 -15.38
CA LEU A 288 -10.32 11.00 -14.79
C LEU A 288 -11.02 9.67 -15.07
N ASP A 289 -10.75 9.07 -16.22
CA ASP A 289 -11.37 7.80 -16.62
C ASP A 289 -10.52 6.58 -16.25
N ARG A 290 -9.31 6.82 -15.74
CA ARG A 290 -8.39 5.74 -15.42
C ARG A 290 -8.83 4.99 -14.16
N LYS A 291 -8.88 3.66 -14.29
CA LYS A 291 -8.99 2.77 -13.14
C LYS A 291 -7.78 2.95 -12.25
N LYS A 292 -8.01 3.02 -10.94
CA LYS A 292 -6.95 3.04 -9.95
C LYS A 292 -6.06 1.81 -10.12
N LEU A 293 -4.79 2.05 -10.41
CA LEU A 293 -3.70 1.11 -10.23
C LEU A 293 -3.00 1.58 -8.96
N GLY A 294 -2.96 0.75 -7.92
CA GLY A 294 -2.02 0.99 -6.83
C GLY A 294 -0.60 0.76 -7.35
N PHE A 295 0.41 1.23 -6.62
CA PHE A 295 1.83 1.11 -6.96
C PHE A 295 2.24 -0.36 -7.16
N PRO A 296 2.19 -0.92 -8.39
CA PRO A 296 2.16 -2.36 -8.55
C PRO A 296 3.60 -2.85 -8.71
N VAL A 297 4.17 -3.38 -7.64
CA VAL A 297 5.50 -4.01 -7.69
C VAL A 297 5.36 -5.42 -8.28
N PRO A 298 6.14 -5.78 -9.31
CA PRO A 298 6.01 -7.07 -10.01
C PRO A 298 6.57 -8.27 -9.22
N ILE A 299 6.49 -8.27 -7.89
CA ILE A 299 6.96 -9.38 -7.02
C ILE A 299 6.33 -10.73 -7.40
N ARG A 300 5.10 -10.72 -7.92
CA ARG A 300 4.41 -11.93 -8.40
C ARG A 300 5.14 -12.61 -9.56
N HIS A 301 5.80 -11.82 -10.40
CA HIS A 301 6.55 -12.30 -11.54
C HIS A 301 7.98 -12.59 -11.13
N TRP A 302 8.62 -11.63 -10.45
CA TRP A 302 10.01 -11.76 -10.06
C TRP A 302 10.28 -12.91 -9.08
N LEU A 303 9.38 -13.22 -8.15
CA LEU A 303 9.56 -14.36 -7.24
C LEU A 303 9.59 -15.72 -7.95
N LYS A 304 9.12 -15.80 -9.21
CA LYS A 304 9.15 -17.03 -10.00
C LYS A 304 10.45 -17.21 -10.80
N ASP A 305 11.21 -16.14 -10.96
CA ASP A 305 12.39 -16.12 -11.83
C ASP A 305 13.49 -15.28 -11.18
N GLU A 306 13.56 -13.98 -11.47
CA GLU A 306 14.72 -13.12 -11.12
C GLU A 306 15.02 -13.05 -9.61
N MET A 307 14.00 -13.17 -8.75
CA MET A 307 14.13 -13.15 -7.28
C MET A 307 14.05 -14.54 -6.65
N HIS A 308 13.90 -15.62 -7.41
CA HIS A 308 13.70 -16.96 -6.87
C HIS A 308 14.84 -17.37 -5.94
N ASP A 309 16.08 -17.31 -6.44
CA ASP A 309 17.26 -17.76 -5.68
C ASP A 309 17.55 -16.83 -4.51
N TRP A 310 17.31 -15.54 -4.67
CA TRP A 310 17.40 -14.56 -3.59
C TRP A 310 16.41 -14.87 -2.45
N ALA A 311 15.14 -15.13 -2.78
CA ALA A 311 14.12 -15.52 -1.82
C ALA A 311 14.49 -16.84 -1.12
N LEU A 312 14.93 -17.84 -1.90
CA LEU A 312 15.34 -19.15 -1.39
C LEU A 312 16.50 -19.02 -0.39
N ASN A 313 17.50 -18.19 -0.70
CA ASN A 313 18.66 -17.97 0.16
C ASN A 313 18.26 -17.23 1.44
N ILE A 314 17.42 -16.21 1.38
CA ILE A 314 16.91 -15.52 2.59
C ILE A 314 16.17 -16.49 3.50
N ILE A 315 15.28 -17.33 2.94
CA ILE A 315 14.52 -18.31 3.72
C ILE A 315 15.48 -19.29 4.39
N LYS A 316 16.48 -19.80 3.68
CA LYS A 316 17.45 -20.77 4.22
C LYS A 316 18.36 -20.14 5.28
N GLU A 317 18.88 -18.95 5.05
CA GLU A 317 19.95 -18.36 5.85
C GLU A 317 19.47 -17.56 7.07
N SER A 318 18.24 -17.02 7.07
CA SER A 318 17.74 -16.24 8.21
C SER A 318 17.60 -17.09 9.47
N LYS A 319 17.99 -16.58 10.64
CA LYS A 319 17.92 -17.31 11.93
C LYS A 319 16.55 -17.20 12.60
N THR A 320 15.49 -17.46 11.82
CA THR A 320 14.09 -17.20 12.20
C THR A 320 13.29 -18.47 12.51
N GLU A 321 13.90 -19.64 12.60
CA GLU A 321 13.23 -20.94 12.78
C GLU A 321 12.41 -21.03 14.07
N HIS A 322 12.79 -20.25 15.09
CA HIS A 322 12.08 -20.16 16.35
C HIS A 322 10.79 -19.33 16.27
N LEU A 323 10.59 -18.58 15.17
CA LEU A 323 9.44 -17.72 14.92
C LEU A 323 8.63 -18.14 13.69
N ILE A 324 9.28 -18.72 12.69
CA ILE A 324 8.72 -19.03 11.38
C ILE A 324 9.12 -20.44 10.96
N ASP A 325 8.13 -21.24 10.57
CA ASP A 325 8.30 -22.53 9.92
C ASP A 325 8.81 -22.31 8.48
N LYS A 326 10.11 -22.51 8.29
CA LYS A 326 10.77 -22.33 7.00
C LYS A 326 10.30 -23.33 5.95
N GLU A 327 9.96 -24.56 6.33
CA GLU A 327 9.50 -25.58 5.39
C GLU A 327 8.15 -25.18 4.79
N TYR A 328 7.25 -24.65 5.61
CA TYR A 328 5.99 -24.08 5.15
C TYR A 328 6.21 -22.93 4.14
N VAL A 329 7.18 -22.05 4.38
CA VAL A 329 7.50 -20.93 3.48
C VAL A 329 8.12 -21.42 2.17
N LEU A 330 9.04 -22.39 2.22
CA LEU A 330 9.62 -23.02 1.02
C LEU A 330 8.54 -23.68 0.16
N ASN A 331 7.59 -24.38 0.77
CA ASN A 331 6.44 -24.97 0.08
C ASN A 331 5.55 -23.90 -0.57
N LEU A 332 5.36 -22.73 0.05
CA LEU A 332 4.66 -21.61 -0.56
C LEU A 332 5.40 -21.07 -1.79
N LEU A 333 6.72 -20.91 -1.69
CA LEU A 333 7.57 -20.46 -2.79
C LEU A 333 7.51 -21.43 -3.98
N GLU A 334 7.69 -22.73 -3.74
CA GLU A 334 7.59 -23.75 -4.80
C GLU A 334 6.19 -23.76 -5.44
N ALA A 335 5.13 -23.72 -4.62
CA ALA A 335 3.76 -23.69 -5.13
C ALA A 335 3.44 -22.43 -5.94
N HIS A 336 4.10 -21.30 -5.63
CA HIS A 336 3.99 -20.08 -6.41
C HIS A 336 4.68 -20.19 -7.77
N CYS A 337 5.91 -20.71 -7.79
CA CYS A 337 6.73 -20.89 -8.99
C CYS A 337 6.13 -21.93 -9.95
N THR A 338 5.43 -22.93 -9.41
CA THR A 338 4.73 -23.96 -10.19
C THR A 338 3.28 -23.60 -10.54
N ASP A 339 2.89 -22.33 -10.38
CA ASP A 339 1.56 -21.81 -10.76
C ASP A 339 0.35 -22.48 -10.08
N LYS A 340 0.56 -23.13 -8.91
CA LYS A 340 -0.55 -23.71 -8.14
C LYS A 340 -1.50 -22.62 -7.63
N ALA A 341 -0.95 -21.49 -7.17
CA ALA A 341 -1.70 -20.29 -6.80
C ALA A 341 -0.76 -19.06 -6.65
N ASP A 342 -1.36 -17.87 -6.51
CA ASP A 342 -0.62 -16.65 -6.19
C ASP A 342 -0.36 -16.54 -4.68
N TYR A 343 0.88 -16.81 -4.28
CA TYR A 343 1.38 -16.68 -2.91
C TYR A 343 2.36 -15.51 -2.74
N SER A 344 2.54 -14.69 -3.77
CA SER A 344 3.56 -13.63 -3.83
C SER A 344 3.54 -12.72 -2.60
N ARG A 345 2.37 -12.20 -2.22
CA ARG A 345 2.22 -11.32 -1.04
C ARG A 345 2.59 -12.00 0.27
N LYS A 346 2.27 -13.30 0.43
CA LYS A 346 2.60 -14.06 1.65
C LYS A 346 4.09 -14.30 1.77
N ILE A 347 4.71 -14.74 0.67
CA ILE A 347 6.16 -14.94 0.58
C ILE A 347 6.86 -13.63 0.88
N TRP A 348 6.46 -12.53 0.22
CA TRP A 348 7.03 -11.20 0.44
C TRP A 348 6.93 -10.74 1.89
N THR A 349 5.79 -10.94 2.56
CA THR A 349 5.64 -10.61 3.98
C THR A 349 6.64 -11.33 4.86
N VAL A 350 6.89 -12.61 4.59
CA VAL A 350 7.88 -13.38 5.34
C VAL A 350 9.31 -12.94 5.00
N LEU A 351 9.61 -12.70 3.73
CA LEU A 351 10.94 -12.23 3.29
C LEU A 351 11.28 -10.87 3.88
N ALA A 352 10.34 -9.92 3.90
CA ALA A 352 10.53 -8.60 4.50
C ALA A 352 10.90 -8.73 6.00
N PHE A 353 10.17 -9.56 6.74
CA PHE A 353 10.49 -9.84 8.14
C PHE A 353 11.87 -10.51 8.30
N MET A 354 12.19 -11.51 7.48
CA MET A 354 13.48 -12.21 7.53
C MET A 354 14.66 -11.29 7.23
N VAL A 355 14.52 -10.37 6.27
CA VAL A 355 15.56 -9.38 5.96
C VAL A 355 15.68 -8.37 7.09
N TRP A 356 14.56 -7.86 7.64
CA TRP A 356 14.60 -7.00 8.83
C TRP A 356 15.29 -7.70 10.00
N HIS A 357 15.01 -8.98 10.25
CA HIS A 357 15.66 -9.77 11.29
C HIS A 357 17.16 -9.93 11.04
N GLN A 358 17.57 -10.17 9.78
CA GLN A 358 18.98 -10.22 9.41
C GLN A 358 19.72 -8.89 9.65
N VAL A 359 19.05 -7.76 9.43
CA VAL A 359 19.59 -6.42 9.67
C VAL A 359 19.71 -6.12 11.17
N TYR A 360 18.62 -6.27 11.93
CA TYR A 360 18.54 -5.76 13.30
C TYR A 360 18.85 -6.77 14.41
N ILE A 361 18.63 -8.06 14.17
CA ILE A 361 18.78 -9.10 15.19
C ILE A 361 20.03 -9.95 14.95
N GLU A 362 20.26 -10.34 13.70
CA GLU A 362 21.43 -11.16 13.34
C GLU A 362 22.67 -10.33 13.04
N HIS A 363 22.52 -9.03 12.79
CA HIS A 363 23.57 -8.11 12.37
C HIS A 363 24.40 -8.65 11.19
N LYS A 364 23.71 -9.23 10.20
CA LYS A 364 24.33 -9.82 8.99
C LYS A 364 24.95 -8.76 8.08
N TYR A 365 24.43 -7.54 8.10
CA TYR A 365 24.85 -6.43 7.25
C TYR A 365 25.66 -5.42 8.05
N ASP A 366 26.71 -4.85 7.46
CA ASP A 366 27.44 -3.72 8.05
C ASP A 366 26.64 -2.42 7.84
N THR A 367 25.90 -2.02 8.86
CA THR A 367 25.05 -0.82 8.81
C THR A 367 25.85 0.48 8.77
N ASN A 368 27.17 0.47 9.04
CA ASN A 368 27.98 1.68 8.89
C ASN A 368 28.08 2.09 7.41
N LEU A 369 28.14 1.13 6.49
CA LEU A 369 28.12 1.39 5.05
C LEU A 369 26.80 2.03 4.60
N PHE A 370 25.69 1.69 5.25
CA PHE A 370 24.40 2.33 4.97
C PHE A 370 24.40 3.81 5.36
N CYS A 371 25.06 4.16 6.47
CA CYS A 371 25.19 5.53 6.96
C CYS A 371 26.13 6.41 6.12
N GLU A 372 27.22 5.86 5.58
CA GLU A 372 28.22 6.63 4.84
C GLU A 372 27.65 7.23 3.55
N GLU A 373 26.85 6.46 2.80
CA GLU A 373 26.16 6.94 1.60
C GLU A 373 25.11 8.03 1.90
N CYS A 374 24.57 8.09 3.12
CA CYS A 374 23.67 9.18 3.51
C CYS A 374 24.41 10.52 3.67
N ARG A 375 25.71 10.51 3.98
CA ARG A 375 26.52 11.73 4.15
C ARG A 375 26.88 12.40 2.84
N GLU A 376 26.86 11.68 1.72
CA GLU A 376 27.16 12.22 0.39
C GLU A 376 26.11 13.24 -0.11
N TYR A 377 24.90 13.26 0.48
CA TYR A 377 23.84 14.21 0.11
C TYR A 377 23.96 15.58 0.81
N ASN A 378 25.03 15.83 1.58
CA ASN A 378 25.42 17.17 2.04
C ASN A 378 26.07 18.00 0.91
N LEU A 379 25.37 18.09 -0.22
CA LEU A 379 25.72 19.06 -1.25
C LEU A 379 25.10 20.42 -0.91
N VAL A 380 25.98 21.25 -0.31
CA VAL A 380 25.95 22.72 -0.12
C VAL A 380 24.86 23.28 0.78
#